data_AF-A0A1H3N9N5-F1
#
_entry.id   AF-A0A1H3N9N5-F1
#
_cell.length_a   1.000
_cell.length_b   1.000
_cell.length_c   1.000
_cell.angle_alpha   90.00
_cell.angle_beta   90.00
_cell.angle_gamma   90.00
#
_symmetry.space_group_name_H-M   'P 1'
#
loop_
_entity.id
_entity.type
_entity.pdbx_description
1 polymer ?
#
loop_
_entity_poly.entity_id
_entity_poly.type
_entity_poly.pdbx_seq_one_letter_code
_entity_poly.pdbx_strand_id
1 'polypeptide(L)'
;MSTAAATTSWFSSPLIGVVGTLLGATVGSWLTAGRDRRRYGRELLTSVIDRRTTYRGDVCNAVDFLIVAYANADDAVLGRRTAMAAERLDGVEERWREVLTRRYVYAEPGLQEAMVAFDIVREAAVRAVTHKDEPSILLSRQRLDAARFGVLDAVQLGGQELNEELARQLMPARERLWRALLRRPLVEPAPLPSELGEAAQRASSER
;
A
#
# COMPACT_ATOMS: atom_id res chain seq x y z
N MET A 1 48.81 -73.82 -18.86
CA MET A 1 47.44 -73.73 -19.42
C MET A 1 46.45 -73.89 -18.27
N SER A 2 45.68 -72.85 -17.95
CA SER A 2 44.24 -72.92 -17.66
C SER A 2 43.76 -71.50 -17.30
N THR A 3 42.89 -70.96 -18.15
CA THR A 3 42.14 -69.71 -17.99
C THR A 3 40.88 -69.95 -17.17
N ALA A 4 40.60 -69.09 -16.20
CA ALA A 4 39.24 -68.86 -15.73
C ALA A 4 39.09 -67.39 -15.30
N ALA A 5 38.49 -66.60 -16.19
CA ALA A 5 37.90 -65.32 -15.87
C ALA A 5 36.58 -65.56 -15.13
N ALA A 6 36.34 -64.83 -14.04
CA ALA A 6 35.02 -64.67 -13.46
C ALA A 6 34.84 -63.20 -13.04
N THR A 7 34.28 -62.48 -14.01
CA THR A 7 33.52 -61.24 -13.98
C THR A 7 33.10 -60.66 -12.62
N THR A 8 33.37 -59.37 -12.46
CA THR A 8 32.79 -58.43 -11.50
C THR A 8 31.26 -58.37 -11.61
N SER A 9 30.56 -58.87 -10.59
CA SER A 9 29.11 -58.69 -10.43
C SER A 9 28.82 -57.32 -9.80
N TRP A 10 28.81 -56.27 -10.62
CA TRP A 10 28.11 -55.02 -10.28
C TRP A 10 26.64 -55.19 -10.72
N PHE A 11 25.71 -54.84 -9.83
CA PHE A 11 24.25 -54.99 -9.93
C PHE A 11 23.65 -56.32 -9.47
N SER A 12 23.14 -56.34 -8.23
CA SER A 12 21.75 -56.72 -7.96
C SER A 12 21.44 -56.64 -6.47
N SER A 13 20.98 -55.48 -6.02
CA SER A 13 20.07 -55.45 -4.86
C SER A 13 18.88 -54.56 -5.22
N PRO A 14 17.71 -55.12 -5.55
CA PRO A 14 16.51 -54.36 -5.92
C PRO A 14 16.05 -53.41 -4.80
N LEU A 15 16.44 -53.69 -3.55
CA LEU A 15 16.19 -52.82 -2.40
C LEU A 15 16.89 -51.45 -2.52
N ILE A 16 18.09 -51.38 -3.11
CA ILE A 16 18.82 -50.11 -3.27
C ILE A 16 18.15 -49.22 -4.32
N GLY A 17 17.65 -49.81 -5.41
CA GLY A 17 16.91 -49.09 -6.47
C GLY A 17 15.55 -48.56 -6.01
N VAL A 18 14.84 -49.32 -5.17
CA VAL A 18 13.53 -48.92 -4.61
C VAL A 18 13.69 -47.83 -3.54
N VAL A 19 14.72 -47.91 -2.69
CA VAL A 19 15.01 -46.86 -1.70
C VAL A 19 15.43 -45.55 -2.39
N GLY A 20 16.20 -45.61 -3.46
CA GLY A 20 16.60 -44.43 -4.25
C GLY A 20 15.42 -43.74 -4.94
N THR A 21 14.47 -44.50 -5.50
CA THR A 21 13.26 -43.94 -6.12
C THR A 21 12.28 -43.35 -5.10
N LEU A 22 12.13 -43.98 -3.92
CA LEU A 22 11.31 -43.43 -2.83
C LEU A 22 11.90 -42.13 -2.24
N LEU A 23 13.23 -42.05 -2.07
CA LEU A 23 13.91 -40.82 -1.66
C LEU A 23 13.82 -39.72 -2.73
N GLY A 24 13.98 -40.06 -4.01
CA GLY A 24 13.78 -39.13 -5.12
C GLY A 24 12.35 -38.59 -5.19
N ALA A 25 11.34 -39.44 -4.96
CA ALA A 25 9.93 -39.05 -4.96
C ALA A 25 9.56 -38.17 -3.76
N THR A 26 10.12 -38.43 -2.58
CA THR A 26 9.89 -37.61 -1.37
C THR A 26 10.59 -36.26 -1.46
N VAL A 27 11.83 -36.19 -1.97
CA VAL A 27 12.52 -34.91 -2.22
C VAL A 27 11.84 -34.14 -3.36
N GLY A 28 11.42 -34.83 -4.43
CA GLY A 28 10.65 -34.25 -5.53
C GLY A 28 9.32 -33.68 -5.05
N SER A 29 8.59 -34.41 -4.22
CA SER A 29 7.36 -33.99 -3.53
C SER A 29 7.59 -32.80 -2.61
N TRP A 30 8.69 -32.78 -1.85
CA TRP A 30 9.03 -31.67 -0.96
C TRP A 30 9.41 -30.40 -1.73
N LEU A 31 10.14 -30.54 -2.85
CA LEU A 31 10.50 -29.44 -3.74
C LEU A 31 9.31 -28.92 -4.55
N THR A 32 8.38 -29.78 -4.97
CA THR A 32 7.13 -29.38 -5.63
C THR A 32 6.17 -28.75 -4.63
N ALA A 33 5.94 -29.34 -3.46
CA ALA A 33 5.16 -28.73 -2.38
C ALA A 33 5.77 -27.39 -1.92
N GLY A 34 7.10 -27.28 -1.91
CA GLY A 34 7.81 -26.02 -1.65
C GLY A 34 7.64 -24.98 -2.77
N ARG A 35 7.62 -25.41 -4.04
CA ARG A 35 7.30 -24.54 -5.19
C ARG A 35 5.86 -24.08 -5.16
N ASP A 36 4.92 -24.98 -4.90
CA ASP A 36 3.48 -24.68 -4.86
C ASP A 36 3.12 -23.79 -3.69
N ARG A 37 3.73 -23.99 -2.50
CA ARG A 37 3.61 -23.03 -1.38
C ARG A 37 4.17 -21.66 -1.72
N ARG A 38 5.31 -21.57 -2.43
CA ARG A 38 5.87 -20.29 -2.87
C ARG A 38 5.07 -19.64 -3.99
N ARG A 39 4.35 -20.42 -4.80
CA ARG A 39 3.46 -19.93 -5.84
C ARG A 39 2.16 -19.40 -5.23
N TYR A 40 1.51 -20.20 -4.41
CA TYR A 40 0.31 -19.81 -3.66
C TYR A 40 0.58 -18.59 -2.76
N GLY A 41 1.72 -18.59 -2.06
CA GLY A 41 2.16 -17.43 -1.27
C GLY A 41 2.34 -16.18 -2.11
N ARG A 42 2.89 -16.28 -3.33
CA ARG A 42 3.02 -15.15 -4.26
C ARG A 42 1.67 -14.67 -4.79
N GLU A 43 0.81 -15.57 -5.23
CA GLU A 43 -0.52 -15.25 -5.77
C GLU A 43 -1.39 -14.56 -4.69
N LEU A 44 -1.37 -15.07 -3.46
CA LEU A 44 -2.02 -14.45 -2.31
C LEU A 44 -1.46 -13.05 -2.05
N LEU A 45 -0.13 -12.90 -2.02
CA LEU A 45 0.53 -11.61 -1.79
C LEU A 45 0.11 -10.58 -2.84
N THR A 46 0.17 -10.95 -4.13
CA THR A 46 -0.24 -10.08 -5.23
C THR A 46 -1.71 -9.69 -5.13
N SER A 47 -2.60 -10.61 -4.74
CA SER A 47 -4.03 -10.29 -4.59
C SER A 47 -4.29 -9.30 -3.43
N VAL A 48 -3.54 -9.42 -2.33
CA VAL A 48 -3.65 -8.52 -1.18
C VAL A 48 -3.10 -7.14 -1.54
N ILE A 49 -1.97 -7.09 -2.25
CA ILE A 49 -1.36 -5.85 -2.72
C ILE A 49 -2.28 -5.12 -3.70
N ASP A 50 -2.85 -5.83 -4.67
CA ASP A 50 -3.75 -5.24 -5.66
C ASP A 50 -4.97 -4.59 -4.99
N ARG A 51 -5.60 -5.31 -4.05
CA ARG A 51 -6.74 -4.78 -3.27
C ARG A 51 -6.37 -3.55 -2.43
N ARG A 52 -5.23 -3.60 -1.72
CA ARG A 52 -4.77 -2.49 -0.88
C ARG A 52 -4.36 -1.27 -1.72
N THR A 53 -3.73 -1.50 -2.86
CA THR A 53 -3.29 -0.43 -3.77
C THR A 53 -4.50 0.25 -4.40
N THR A 54 -5.48 -0.52 -4.87
CA THR A 54 -6.75 0.00 -5.38
C THR A 54 -7.46 0.82 -4.31
N TYR A 55 -7.60 0.25 -3.10
CA TYR A 55 -8.25 0.94 -1.99
C TYR A 55 -7.55 2.25 -1.61
N ARG A 56 -6.21 2.30 -1.59
CA ARG A 56 -5.46 3.54 -1.37
C ARG A 56 -5.71 4.57 -2.48
N GLY A 57 -5.80 4.12 -3.73
CA GLY A 57 -6.20 4.97 -4.85
C GLY A 57 -7.60 5.57 -4.66
N ASP A 58 -8.56 4.76 -4.20
CA ASP A 58 -9.92 5.21 -3.89
C ASP A 58 -9.92 6.24 -2.75
N VAL A 59 -9.12 6.04 -1.70
CA VAL A 59 -8.94 7.00 -0.60
C VAL A 59 -8.40 8.34 -1.12
N CYS A 60 -7.31 8.33 -1.89
CA CYS A 60 -6.73 9.56 -2.43
C CYS A 60 -7.73 10.33 -3.30
N ASN A 61 -8.44 9.61 -4.19
CA ASN A 61 -9.45 10.20 -5.06
C ASN A 61 -10.60 10.82 -4.24
N ALA A 62 -11.11 10.11 -3.24
CA ALA A 62 -12.21 10.60 -2.39
C ALA A 62 -11.79 11.87 -1.63
N VAL A 63 -10.59 11.87 -1.04
CA VAL A 63 -10.05 13.05 -0.34
C VAL A 63 -9.89 14.24 -1.28
N ASP A 64 -9.32 14.05 -2.47
CA ASP A 64 -9.15 15.14 -3.44
C ASP A 64 -10.50 15.71 -3.90
N PHE A 65 -11.51 14.86 -4.13
CA PHE A 65 -12.86 15.33 -4.47
C PHE A 65 -13.49 16.13 -3.33
N LEU A 66 -13.34 15.70 -2.08
CA LEU A 66 -13.84 16.45 -0.91
C LEU A 66 -13.18 17.82 -0.81
N ILE A 67 -11.85 17.89 -0.95
CA ILE A 67 -11.10 19.15 -0.85
C ILE A 67 -11.59 20.15 -1.88
N VAL A 68 -11.83 19.72 -3.12
CA VAL A 68 -12.39 20.57 -4.17
C VAL A 68 -13.83 20.99 -3.85
N ALA A 69 -14.66 20.08 -3.35
CA ALA A 69 -16.05 20.35 -2.98
C ALA A 69 -16.15 21.38 -1.85
N TYR A 70 -15.37 21.22 -0.77
CA TYR A 70 -15.34 22.16 0.35
C TYR A 70 -14.76 23.51 -0.04
N ALA A 71 -13.69 23.55 -0.85
CA ALA A 71 -13.17 24.81 -1.35
C ALA A 71 -14.21 25.58 -2.19
N ASN A 72 -15.05 24.88 -2.97
CA ASN A 72 -16.16 25.51 -3.68
C ASN A 72 -17.24 26.01 -2.72
N ALA A 73 -17.62 25.21 -1.71
CA ALA A 73 -18.61 25.60 -0.72
C ALA A 73 -18.17 26.83 0.08
N ASP A 74 -16.90 26.89 0.49
CA ASP A 74 -16.29 28.04 1.16
C ASP A 74 -16.36 29.29 0.28
N ASP A 75 -15.93 29.18 -0.99
CA ASP A 75 -15.98 30.30 -1.94
C ASP A 75 -17.42 30.75 -2.22
N ALA A 76 -18.40 29.84 -2.19
CA ALA A 76 -19.80 30.18 -2.38
C ALA A 76 -20.40 30.91 -1.17
N VAL A 77 -20.08 30.48 0.06
CA VAL A 77 -20.49 31.20 1.28
C VAL A 77 -19.92 32.61 1.31
N LEU A 78 -18.68 32.78 0.81
CA LEU A 78 -17.99 34.07 0.74
C LEU A 78 -18.37 34.91 -0.49
N GLY A 79 -19.34 34.46 -1.30
CA GLY A 79 -19.83 35.18 -2.47
C GLY A 79 -18.83 35.27 -3.64
N ARG A 80 -17.76 34.47 -3.61
CA ARG A 80 -16.71 34.43 -4.65
C ARG A 80 -17.04 33.51 -5.81
N ARG A 81 -17.91 32.51 -5.60
CA ARG A 81 -18.34 31.54 -6.61
C ARG A 81 -19.82 31.19 -6.45
N THR A 82 -20.38 30.56 -7.48
CA THR A 82 -21.67 29.88 -7.38
C THR A 82 -21.53 28.58 -6.61
N ALA A 83 -22.53 28.28 -5.78
CA ALA A 83 -22.60 27.03 -5.05
C ALA A 83 -22.67 25.84 -6.02
N MET A 84 -21.93 24.78 -5.69
CA MET A 84 -22.02 23.50 -6.38
C MET A 84 -23.44 22.91 -6.25
N ALA A 85 -23.87 22.18 -7.29
CA ALA A 85 -25.13 21.45 -7.27
C ALA A 85 -25.15 20.41 -6.13
N ALA A 86 -26.29 20.28 -5.45
CA ALA A 86 -26.46 19.39 -4.31
C ALA A 86 -26.16 17.93 -4.68
N GLU A 87 -26.61 17.44 -5.85
CA GLU A 87 -26.36 16.05 -6.26
C GLU A 87 -24.87 15.75 -6.42
N ARG A 88 -24.07 16.75 -6.82
CA ARG A 88 -22.63 16.59 -6.94
C ARG A 88 -21.96 16.54 -5.56
N LEU A 89 -22.41 17.34 -4.60
CA LEU A 89 -21.90 17.29 -3.23
C LEU A 89 -22.23 15.93 -2.59
N ASP A 90 -23.47 15.48 -2.73
CA ASP A 90 -23.93 14.19 -2.21
C ASP A 90 -23.13 13.03 -2.81
N GLY A 91 -22.83 13.08 -4.11
CA GLY A 91 -22.00 12.06 -4.76
C GLY A 91 -20.54 12.03 -4.26
N VAL A 92 -19.97 13.17 -3.87
CA VAL A 92 -18.63 13.24 -3.27
C VAL A 92 -18.65 12.68 -1.84
N GLU A 93 -19.66 13.06 -1.06
CA GLU A 93 -19.88 12.57 0.31
C GLU A 93 -20.13 11.05 0.35
N GLU A 94 -20.88 10.51 -0.61
CA GLU A 94 -21.13 9.08 -0.72
C GLU A 94 -19.83 8.31 -0.95
N ARG A 95 -18.97 8.77 -1.88
CA ARG A 95 -17.67 8.13 -2.14
C ARG A 95 -16.80 8.09 -0.90
N TRP A 96 -16.79 9.16 -0.11
CA TRP A 96 -16.06 9.17 1.15
C TRP A 96 -16.60 8.15 2.14
N ARG A 97 -17.93 8.08 2.28
CA ARG A 97 -18.61 7.08 3.12
C ARG A 97 -18.27 5.66 2.69
N GLU A 98 -18.37 5.35 1.40
CA GLU A 98 -18.03 4.03 0.85
C GLU A 98 -16.61 3.62 1.23
N VAL A 99 -15.64 4.51 1.05
CA VAL A 99 -14.25 4.24 1.39
C VAL A 99 -14.09 4.06 2.91
N LEU A 100 -14.67 4.94 3.73
CA LEU A 100 -14.65 4.83 5.19
C LEU A 100 -15.25 3.51 5.71
N THR A 101 -16.31 2.97 5.09
CA THR A 101 -16.91 1.70 5.53
C THR A 101 -15.97 0.51 5.33
N ARG A 102 -15.09 0.57 4.33
CA ARG A 102 -14.16 -0.51 3.99
C ARG A 102 -12.80 -0.39 4.69
N ARG A 103 -12.59 0.67 5.50
CA ARG A 103 -11.29 0.96 6.14
C ARG A 103 -10.76 -0.20 6.99
N TYR A 104 -11.60 -0.88 7.76
CA TYR A 104 -11.17 -1.98 8.61
C TYR A 104 -10.81 -3.26 7.84
N VAL A 105 -11.17 -3.33 6.56
CA VAL A 105 -10.87 -4.46 5.69
C VAL A 105 -9.55 -4.26 4.94
N TYR A 106 -9.31 -3.05 4.45
CA TYR A 106 -8.21 -2.79 3.50
C TYR A 106 -7.17 -1.79 3.98
N ALA A 107 -7.48 -0.91 4.94
CA ALA A 107 -6.54 0.10 5.41
C ALA A 107 -5.64 -0.45 6.53
N GLU A 108 -4.36 -0.11 6.48
CA GLU A 108 -3.43 -0.29 7.58
C GLU A 108 -3.75 0.65 8.76
N PRO A 109 -3.33 0.35 10.00
CA PRO A 109 -3.63 1.19 11.17
C PRO A 109 -3.31 2.67 10.98
N GLY A 110 -2.13 3.01 10.45
CA GLY A 110 -1.77 4.41 10.19
C GLY A 110 -2.69 5.11 9.18
N LEU A 111 -3.14 4.39 8.15
CA LEU A 111 -4.12 4.92 7.19
C LEU A 111 -5.51 5.06 7.82
N GLN A 112 -5.93 4.12 8.67
CA GLN A 112 -7.20 4.23 9.40
C GLN A 112 -7.22 5.47 10.29
N GLU A 113 -6.15 5.70 11.05
CA GLU A 113 -6.01 6.86 11.93
C GLU A 113 -6.03 8.17 11.13
N ALA A 114 -5.28 8.25 10.03
CA ALA A 114 -5.27 9.42 9.16
C ALA A 114 -6.64 9.71 8.54
N MET A 115 -7.36 8.67 8.09
CA MET A 115 -8.71 8.80 7.54
C MET A 115 -9.71 9.32 8.59
N VAL A 116 -9.63 8.83 9.83
CA VAL A 116 -10.49 9.30 10.92
C VAL A 116 -10.17 10.75 11.28
N ALA A 117 -8.89 11.11 11.36
CA ALA A 117 -8.47 12.48 11.61
C ALA A 117 -8.98 13.43 10.51
N PHE A 118 -8.90 13.01 9.24
CA PHE A 118 -9.47 13.75 8.12
C PHE A 118 -10.98 13.92 8.25
N ASP A 119 -11.72 12.86 8.60
CA ASP A 119 -13.18 12.91 8.74
C ASP A 119 -13.63 13.88 9.86
N ILE A 120 -12.92 13.90 10.99
CA ILE A 120 -13.20 14.84 12.09
C ILE A 120 -13.04 16.30 11.62
N VAL A 121 -11.97 16.58 10.87
CA VAL A 121 -11.72 17.93 10.33
C VAL A 121 -12.77 18.30 9.28
N ARG A 122 -13.14 17.36 8.41
CA ARG A 122 -14.21 17.52 7.42
C ARG A 122 -15.55 17.86 8.08
N GLU A 123 -15.96 17.16 9.14
CA GLU A 123 -17.17 17.49 9.88
C GLU A 123 -17.14 18.89 10.50
N ALA A 124 -15.96 19.35 10.94
CA ALA A 124 -15.79 20.73 11.40
C ALA A 124 -15.98 21.75 10.26
N ALA A 125 -15.46 21.46 9.06
CA ALA A 125 -15.65 22.29 7.88
C ALA A 125 -17.13 22.37 7.47
N VAL A 126 -17.85 21.24 7.44
CA VAL A 126 -19.31 21.21 7.20
C VAL A 126 -20.04 22.13 8.16
N ARG A 127 -19.72 22.04 9.46
CA ARG A 127 -20.33 22.90 10.48
C ARG A 127 -20.03 24.38 10.21
N ALA A 128 -18.78 24.74 9.88
CA ALA A 128 -18.41 26.12 9.59
C ALA A 128 -19.18 26.70 8.39
N VAL A 129 -19.24 25.95 7.29
CA VAL A 129 -19.99 26.32 6.06
C VAL A 129 -21.48 26.47 6.36
N THR A 130 -22.06 25.52 7.11
CA THR A 130 -23.50 25.52 7.44
C THR A 130 -23.88 26.76 8.26
N HIS A 131 -23.04 27.17 9.21
CA HIS A 131 -23.27 28.34 10.06
C HIS A 131 -22.79 29.65 9.44
N LYS A 132 -22.19 29.61 8.24
CA LYS A 132 -21.61 30.76 7.54
C LYS A 132 -20.60 31.55 8.40
N ASP A 133 -19.83 30.83 9.21
CA ASP A 133 -18.83 31.41 10.10
C ASP A 133 -17.48 31.55 9.37
N GLU A 134 -17.25 32.73 8.77
CA GLU A 134 -16.09 33.01 7.92
C GLU A 134 -14.72 32.72 8.58
N PRO A 135 -14.45 33.17 9.83
CA PRO A 135 -13.22 32.77 10.54
C PRO A 135 -13.04 31.25 10.65
N SER A 136 -14.10 30.52 10.99
CA SER A 136 -14.04 29.05 11.10
C SER A 136 -13.87 28.37 9.75
N ILE A 137 -14.43 28.94 8.67
CA ILE A 137 -14.24 28.45 7.30
C ILE A 137 -12.75 28.52 6.93
N LEU A 138 -12.11 29.68 7.10
CA LEU A 138 -10.70 29.86 6.77
C LEU A 138 -9.79 28.91 7.57
N LEU A 139 -10.07 28.73 8.86
CA LEU A 139 -9.34 27.80 9.72
C LEU A 139 -9.56 26.33 9.28
N SER A 140 -10.80 25.97 8.95
CA SER A 140 -11.15 24.61 8.53
C SER A 140 -10.47 24.23 7.22
N ARG A 141 -10.31 25.18 6.29
CA ARG A 141 -9.59 24.98 5.03
C ARG A 141 -8.12 24.63 5.25
N GLN A 142 -7.41 25.39 6.09
CA GLN A 142 -6.02 25.09 6.44
C GLN A 142 -5.88 23.72 7.10
N ARG A 143 -6.81 23.37 8.00
CA ARG A 143 -6.83 22.07 8.67
C ARG A 143 -7.14 20.93 7.71
N LEU A 144 -8.04 21.13 6.75
CA LEU A 144 -8.37 20.14 5.72
C LEU A 144 -7.17 19.85 4.83
N ASP A 145 -6.43 20.88 4.40
CA ASP A 145 -5.20 20.71 3.63
C ASP A 145 -4.13 19.95 4.43
N ALA A 146 -3.94 20.28 5.70
CA ALA A 146 -3.01 19.55 6.57
C ALA A 146 -3.44 18.09 6.78
N ALA A 147 -4.73 17.85 7.01
CA ALA A 147 -5.28 16.49 7.17
C ALA A 147 -5.16 15.67 5.88
N ARG A 148 -5.33 16.31 4.71
CA ARG A 148 -5.09 15.69 3.40
C ARG A 148 -3.65 15.20 3.30
N PHE A 149 -2.66 16.02 3.67
CA PHE A 149 -1.26 15.58 3.68
C PHE A 149 -1.04 14.40 4.63
N GLY A 150 -1.66 14.39 5.81
CA GLY A 150 -1.61 13.24 6.72
C GLY A 150 -2.11 11.93 6.09
N VAL A 151 -3.21 12.00 5.31
CA VAL A 151 -3.72 10.83 4.57
C VAL A 151 -2.75 10.40 3.47
N LEU A 152 -2.23 11.35 2.68
CA LEU A 152 -1.29 11.07 1.59
C LEU A 152 0.03 10.48 2.12
N ASP A 153 0.54 10.98 3.23
CA ASP A 153 1.72 10.46 3.90
C ASP A 153 1.48 9.02 4.37
N ALA A 154 0.33 8.74 4.99
CA ALA A 154 -0.02 7.38 5.43
C ALA A 154 -0.14 6.41 4.24
N VAL A 155 -0.72 6.85 3.12
CA VAL A 155 -0.78 6.07 1.88
C VAL A 155 0.63 5.77 1.36
N GLN A 156 1.51 6.78 1.37
CA GLN A 156 2.89 6.67 0.90
C GLN A 156 3.70 5.71 1.77
N LEU A 157 3.61 5.83 3.10
CA LEU A 157 4.27 4.96 4.06
C LEU A 157 3.81 3.51 3.90
N GLY A 158 2.49 3.28 3.82
CA GLY A 158 1.97 1.94 3.54
C GLY A 158 2.44 1.40 2.19
N GLY A 159 2.66 2.26 1.19
CA GLY A 159 3.24 1.90 -0.11
C GLY A 159 4.69 1.44 0.02
N GLN A 160 5.49 2.17 0.79
CA GLN A 160 6.88 1.85 1.06
C GLN A 160 7.02 0.52 1.80
N GLU A 161 6.20 0.28 2.83
CA GLU A 161 6.18 -0.98 3.57
C GLU A 161 5.86 -2.18 2.66
N LEU A 162 4.86 -2.05 1.79
CA LEU A 162 4.53 -3.10 0.81
C LEU A 162 5.67 -3.34 -0.17
N ASN A 163 6.31 -2.27 -0.65
CA ASN A 163 7.44 -2.37 -1.58
C ASN A 163 8.65 -3.04 -0.91
N GLU A 164 8.92 -2.76 0.37
CA GLU A 164 9.95 -3.46 1.12
C GLU A 164 9.66 -4.95 1.29
N GLU A 165 8.41 -5.30 1.64
CA GLU A 165 8.01 -6.70 1.81
C GLU A 165 8.10 -7.47 0.49
N LEU A 166 7.68 -6.85 -0.61
CA LEU A 166 7.87 -7.38 -1.96
C LEU A 166 9.35 -7.57 -2.29
N ALA A 167 10.19 -6.57 -1.99
CA ALA A 167 11.62 -6.65 -2.25
C ALA A 167 12.28 -7.80 -1.50
N ARG A 168 11.84 -8.13 -0.27
CA ARG A 168 12.35 -9.31 0.47
C ARG A 168 12.11 -10.61 -0.28
N GLN A 169 11.04 -10.71 -1.06
CA GLN A 169 10.62 -11.92 -1.76
C GLN A 169 11.16 -12.00 -3.19
N LEU A 170 11.29 -10.85 -3.86
CA LEU A 170 11.64 -10.76 -5.28
C LEU A 170 13.14 -10.47 -5.51
N MET A 171 13.81 -9.78 -4.59
CA MET A 171 15.21 -9.38 -4.78
C MET A 171 16.17 -10.59 -4.61
N PRO A 172 17.19 -10.73 -5.48
CA PRO A 172 18.21 -11.77 -5.35
C PRO A 172 18.84 -11.82 -3.95
N ALA A 173 19.06 -13.03 -3.42
CA ALA A 173 19.61 -13.21 -2.06
C ALA A 173 20.95 -12.49 -1.85
N ARG A 174 21.80 -12.44 -2.89
CA ARG A 174 23.08 -11.71 -2.85
C ARG A 174 22.88 -10.22 -2.62
N GLU A 175 21.94 -9.60 -3.32
CA GLU A 175 21.65 -8.16 -3.21
C GLU A 175 21.05 -7.82 -1.85
N ARG A 176 20.12 -8.66 -1.35
CA ARG A 176 19.56 -8.52 0.00
C ARG A 176 20.64 -8.59 1.08
N LEU A 177 21.56 -9.55 0.97
CA LEU A 177 22.70 -9.67 1.89
C LEU A 177 23.61 -8.43 1.82
N TRP A 178 23.90 -7.94 0.63
CA TRP A 178 24.73 -6.74 0.45
C TRP A 178 24.08 -5.49 1.05
N ARG A 179 22.78 -5.28 0.82
CA ARG A 179 22.02 -4.18 1.44
C ARG A 179 21.99 -4.29 2.97
N ALA A 180 21.77 -5.50 3.50
CA ALA A 180 21.78 -5.75 4.93
C ALA A 180 23.14 -5.44 5.57
N LEU A 181 24.24 -5.85 4.92
CA LEU A 181 25.61 -5.54 5.40
C LEU A 181 25.90 -4.04 5.38
N LEU A 182 25.39 -3.31 4.39
CA LEU A 182 25.49 -1.85 4.30
C LEU A 182 24.48 -1.11 5.18
N ARG A 183 23.63 -1.82 5.94
CA ARG A 183 22.52 -1.26 6.72
C ARG A 183 21.62 -0.32 5.91
N ARG A 184 21.37 -0.67 4.64
CA ARG A 184 20.50 0.09 3.74
C ARG A 184 19.15 -0.61 3.60
N PRO A 185 18.04 0.16 3.46
CA PRO A 185 16.74 -0.42 3.16
C PRO A 185 16.77 -1.09 1.78
N LEU A 186 15.88 -2.07 1.55
CA LEU A 186 15.81 -2.77 0.27
C LEU A 186 15.27 -1.88 -0.84
N VAL A 187 14.33 -1.01 -0.49
CA VAL A 187 13.75 0.01 -1.36
C VAL A 187 14.13 1.36 -0.76
N GLU A 188 14.62 2.28 -1.58
CA GLU A 188 14.90 3.63 -1.10
C GLU A 188 13.57 4.33 -0.80
N PRO A 189 13.42 4.95 0.38
CA PRO A 189 12.20 5.66 0.72
C PRO A 189 12.06 6.87 -0.20
N ALA A 190 10.87 7.04 -0.74
CA ALA A 190 10.51 8.26 -1.46
C ALA A 190 10.10 9.34 -0.45
N PRO A 191 10.32 10.63 -0.76
CA PRO A 191 9.94 11.72 0.13
C PRO A 191 8.43 11.71 0.38
N LEU A 192 8.04 12.17 1.57
CA LEU A 192 6.63 12.26 1.93
C LEU A 192 5.95 13.43 1.19
N PRO A 193 4.67 13.29 0.81
CA PRO A 193 3.87 14.38 0.24
C PRO A 193 3.94 15.68 1.04
N SER A 194 3.93 15.63 2.37
CA SER A 194 4.08 16.80 3.24
C SER A 194 5.44 17.50 3.06
N GLU A 195 6.54 16.75 3.01
CA GLU A 195 7.90 17.28 2.79
C GLU A 195 8.02 17.99 1.44
N LEU A 196 7.37 17.45 0.40
CA LEU A 196 7.31 18.05 -0.92
C LEU A 196 6.50 19.35 -0.92
N GLY A 197 5.38 19.37 -0.18
CA GLY A 197 4.54 20.57 0.00
C GLY A 197 5.30 21.71 0.68
N GLU A 198 6.03 21.41 1.76
CA GLU A 198 6.86 22.39 2.47
C GLU A 198 8.02 22.93 1.62
N ALA A 199 8.67 22.07 0.85
CA ALA A 199 9.75 22.48 -0.05
C ALA A 199 9.23 23.43 -1.14
N ALA A 200 8.05 23.16 -1.70
CA ALA A 200 7.41 24.02 -2.68
C ALA A 200 7.00 25.38 -2.09
N GLN A 201 6.50 25.41 -0.86
CA GLN A 201 6.15 26.66 -0.17
C GLN A 201 7.38 27.53 0.10
N ARG A 202 8.48 26.94 0.59
CA ARG A 202 9.76 27.65 0.79
C ARG A 202 10.28 28.26 -0.49
N ALA A 203 10.33 27.47 -1.58
CA ALA A 203 10.78 27.95 -2.88
C ALA A 203 9.90 29.07 -3.48
N SER A 204 8.63 29.13 -3.08
CA SER A 204 7.69 30.18 -3.51
C SER A 204 7.84 31.46 -2.69
N SER A 205 8.26 31.38 -1.43
CA SER A 205 8.49 32.54 -0.55
C SER A 205 9.79 33.29 -0.81
N GLU A 206 10.72 32.69 -1.55
CA GLU A 206 12.03 33.26 -1.92
C GLU A 206 12.01 34.01 -3.26
N ARG A 207 10.85 34.09 -3.93
CA ARG A 207 10.64 34.84 -5.19
C ARG A 207 9.82 36.10 -4.95
#